data_AF-A0A4R5F930-F1
#
_entry.id   AF-A0A4R5F930-F1
#
_cell.length_a   1.000
_cell.length_b   1.000
_cell.length_c   1.000
_cell.angle_alpha   90.00
_cell.angle_beta   90.00
_cell.angle_gamma   90.00
#
_symmetry.space_group_name_H-M   'P 1'
#
loop_
_entity.id
_entity.type
_entity.pdbx_description
1 polymer ?
#
loop_
_entity_poly.entity_id
_entity_poly.type
_entity_poly.pdbx_seq_one_letter_code
_entity_poly.pdbx_strand_id
1 'polypeptide(L)'
;MVEKLISFSLKNRFVVLLVSACLLAWGIYSVQQNPIDAIPDLSENQVIVFTEWMGRSPQVIEAQVTYPLVSNLQGIPKVKNIRGASMFGMSFVYIIFEDNVDVYWARTRVLERLNYAQRLLPQNVVPTLGPDGTGVGHVFWYHLEANGMDLGEQRALQDWYVKFALQTVPGVAEVASFGGFEKQYQLVLDPLKMQYYNVSMMEVMNAVKANNNDVGGRKFEMSNMSYIVRGLGYIKNIKDVEDIAIKNYNSVPVKVKDIGSIQMGGDLRLGIFDENGTGEVVGGIVVMRYGENADKVIKAVKEKMKEVEKGLPEGVTFKTSYDRSELIEKAIASVKGTLIEEMIVVSIVILLFLFHWRSALIILIQLPISVAIGFILLEAFGISSNIMSLTGIALAIGVVVDDGIVMVENAYRTISEKQEEMESNQNNSEIK
;
A
#
# COMPACT_ATOMS: atom_id res chain seq x y z
N MET A 1 36.30 -32.19 -16.45
CA MET A 1 35.00 -32.14 -15.73
C MET A 1 33.88 -31.70 -16.67
N VAL A 2 34.05 -30.58 -17.38
CA VAL A 2 33.09 -30.09 -18.40
C VAL A 2 32.77 -31.13 -19.48
N GLU A 3 33.79 -31.79 -20.04
CA GLU A 3 33.61 -32.86 -21.04
C GLU A 3 32.78 -34.05 -20.53
N LYS A 4 32.92 -34.41 -19.25
CA LYS A 4 32.10 -35.47 -18.63
C LYS A 4 30.63 -35.04 -18.52
N LEU A 5 30.37 -33.76 -18.29
CA LEU A 5 29.03 -33.21 -18.16
C LEU A 5 28.35 -33.14 -19.54
N ILE A 6 29.08 -32.68 -20.57
CA ILE A 6 28.61 -32.69 -21.96
C ILE A 6 28.32 -34.12 -22.44
N SER A 7 29.25 -35.06 -22.24
CA SER A 7 29.04 -36.46 -22.65
C SER A 7 27.90 -37.15 -21.90
N PHE A 8 27.68 -36.82 -20.62
CA PHE A 8 26.52 -37.27 -19.87
C PHE A 8 25.21 -36.72 -20.45
N SER A 9 25.16 -35.42 -20.76
CA SER A 9 23.99 -34.77 -21.36
C SER A 9 23.65 -35.35 -22.74
N LEU A 10 24.66 -35.64 -23.57
CA LEU A 10 24.48 -36.25 -24.88
C LEU A 10 23.92 -37.69 -24.79
N LYS A 11 24.41 -38.49 -23.83
CA LYS A 11 23.91 -39.85 -23.60
C LYS A 11 22.44 -39.86 -23.12
N ASN A 12 22.05 -38.87 -22.33
CA ASN A 12 20.73 -38.77 -21.71
C ASN A 12 19.81 -37.73 -22.40
N ARG A 13 19.87 -37.62 -23.74
CA ARG A 13 19.15 -36.61 -24.53
C ARG A 13 17.66 -36.46 -24.18
N PHE A 14 16.96 -37.56 -23.94
CA PHE A 14 15.52 -37.54 -23.62
C PHE A 14 15.26 -36.90 -22.26
N VAL A 15 16.11 -37.21 -21.27
CA VAL A 15 16.02 -36.64 -19.93
C VAL A 15 16.30 -35.14 -19.97
N VAL A 16 17.32 -34.70 -20.71
CA VAL A 16 17.65 -33.27 -20.84
C VAL A 16 16.49 -32.49 -21.48
N LEU A 17 15.89 -33.01 -22.57
CA LEU A 17 14.74 -32.38 -23.20
C LEU A 17 13.53 -32.29 -22.26
N LEU A 18 13.27 -33.35 -21.49
CA LEU A 18 12.19 -33.37 -20.50
C LEU A 18 12.43 -32.33 -19.40
N VAL A 19 13.65 -32.24 -18.87
CA VAL A 19 14.03 -31.22 -17.87
C VAL A 19 13.85 -29.81 -18.44
N SER A 20 14.32 -29.54 -19.65
CA SER A 20 14.14 -28.24 -20.31
C SER A 20 12.66 -27.89 -20.50
N ALA A 21 11.83 -28.86 -20.90
CA ALA A 21 10.38 -28.65 -21.01
C ALA A 21 9.72 -28.37 -19.65
N CYS A 22 10.13 -29.08 -18.60
CA CYS A 22 9.67 -28.81 -17.23
C CYS A 22 10.09 -27.42 -16.74
N LEU A 23 11.33 -26.99 -17.01
CA LEU A 23 11.82 -25.66 -16.66
C LEU A 23 11.06 -24.57 -17.42
N LEU A 24 10.76 -24.78 -18.70
CA LEU A 24 9.96 -23.83 -19.47
C LEU A 24 8.54 -23.72 -18.93
N ALA A 25 7.89 -24.86 -18.63
CA ALA A 25 6.55 -24.88 -18.03
C ALA A 25 6.52 -24.20 -16.64
N TRP A 26 7.53 -24.47 -15.80
CA TRP A 26 7.67 -23.83 -14.50
C TRP A 26 7.91 -22.33 -14.66
N GLY A 27 8.81 -21.89 -15.54
CA GLY A 27 9.05 -20.46 -15.73
C GLY A 27 7.82 -19.71 -16.27
N ILE A 28 7.01 -20.33 -17.14
CA ILE A 28 5.72 -19.75 -17.56
C ILE A 28 4.78 -19.57 -16.36
N TYR A 29 4.74 -20.54 -15.44
CA TYR A 29 3.98 -20.42 -14.20
C TYR A 29 4.55 -19.30 -13.29
N SER A 30 5.88 -19.22 -13.14
CA SER A 30 6.55 -18.19 -12.35
C SER A 30 6.29 -16.77 -12.88
N VAL A 31 6.25 -16.59 -14.20
CA VAL A 31 5.90 -15.29 -14.83
C VAL A 31 4.50 -14.81 -14.39
N GLN A 32 3.55 -15.72 -14.20
CA GLN A 32 2.18 -15.36 -13.81
C GLN A 32 2.04 -15.06 -12.31
N GLN A 33 2.87 -15.71 -11.48
CA GLN A 33 2.80 -15.59 -10.02
C GLN A 33 3.67 -14.47 -9.46
N ASN A 34 4.76 -14.12 -10.16
CA ASN A 34 5.71 -13.13 -9.67
C ASN A 34 5.03 -11.75 -9.51
N PRO A 35 5.20 -11.06 -8.36
CA PRO A 35 4.63 -9.74 -8.13
C PRO A 35 5.10 -8.72 -9.17
N ILE A 36 4.18 -7.94 -9.70
CA ILE A 36 4.46 -6.96 -10.73
C ILE A 36 4.39 -5.55 -10.14
N ASP A 37 5.41 -4.74 -10.42
CA ASP A 37 5.44 -3.31 -10.10
C ASP A 37 6.22 -2.53 -11.16
N ALA A 38 6.11 -1.21 -11.18
CA ALA A 38 6.86 -0.37 -12.12
C ALA A 38 8.32 -0.23 -11.68
N ILE A 39 8.54 -0.12 -10.36
CA ILE A 39 9.85 0.10 -9.74
C ILE A 39 10.04 -0.87 -8.57
N PRO A 40 11.29 -1.21 -8.21
CA PRO A 40 11.55 -1.93 -6.97
C PRO A 40 11.17 -1.07 -5.76
N ASP A 41 10.80 -1.72 -4.67
CA ASP A 41 10.57 -1.02 -3.41
C ASP A 41 11.92 -0.57 -2.83
N LEU A 42 12.13 0.75 -2.77
CA LEU A 42 13.32 1.39 -2.21
C LEU A 42 13.07 1.98 -0.82
N SER A 43 11.94 1.65 -0.19
CA SER A 43 11.58 2.20 1.11
C SER A 43 12.45 1.65 2.24
N GLU A 44 12.77 2.51 3.20
CA GLU A 44 13.42 2.09 4.45
C GLU A 44 12.45 1.20 5.25
N ASN A 45 12.96 0.09 5.81
CA ASN A 45 12.22 -0.71 6.78
C ASN A 45 11.97 0.11 8.04
N GLN A 46 10.76 0.66 8.16
CA GLN A 46 10.43 1.60 9.22
C GLN A 46 9.10 1.25 9.88
N VAL A 47 9.05 1.53 11.18
CA VAL A 47 7.82 1.49 11.98
C VAL A 47 7.49 2.89 12.44
N ILE A 48 6.29 3.35 12.10
CA ILE A 48 5.80 4.67 12.47
C ILE A 48 5.02 4.54 13.78
N VAL A 49 5.30 5.42 14.73
CA VAL A 49 4.47 5.63 15.92
C VAL A 49 3.88 7.03 15.80
N PHE A 50 2.56 7.07 15.78
CA PHE A 50 1.79 8.30 15.75
C PHE A 50 1.23 8.58 17.14
N THR A 51 1.20 9.84 17.56
CA THR A 51 0.60 10.23 18.83
C THR A 51 -0.06 11.59 18.70
N GLU A 52 -1.34 11.64 19.02
CA GLU A 52 -2.14 12.84 18.95
C GLU A 52 -2.36 13.44 20.35
N TRP A 53 -2.11 14.75 20.48
CA TRP A 53 -2.42 15.53 21.68
C TRP A 53 -2.80 16.97 21.30
N MET A 54 -4.00 17.12 20.75
CA MET A 54 -4.49 18.37 20.17
C MET A 54 -4.46 19.57 21.13
N GLY A 55 -4.26 20.77 20.55
CA GLY A 55 -4.23 22.03 21.29
C GLY A 55 -2.90 22.35 21.99
N ARG A 56 -1.82 21.62 21.69
CA ARG A 56 -0.48 21.83 22.25
C ARG A 56 0.50 22.35 21.21
N SER A 57 1.39 23.24 21.64
CA SER A 57 2.44 23.76 20.77
C SER A 57 3.48 22.67 20.45
N PRO A 58 4.17 22.76 19.30
CA PRO A 58 5.21 21.80 18.92
C PRO A 58 6.28 21.58 19.99
N GLN A 59 6.66 22.64 20.73
CA GLN A 59 7.65 22.53 21.81
C GLN A 59 7.15 21.69 23.00
N VAL A 60 5.87 21.79 23.34
CA VAL A 60 5.27 20.99 24.41
C VAL A 60 5.15 19.53 23.97
N ILE A 61 4.75 19.30 22.72
CA ILE A 61 4.72 17.96 22.13
C ILE A 61 6.11 17.33 22.14
N GLU A 62 7.14 18.08 21.73
CA GLU A 62 8.52 17.62 21.75
C GLU A 62 8.94 17.19 23.16
N ALA A 63 8.78 18.06 24.14
CA ALA A 63 9.26 17.83 25.50
C ALA A 63 8.49 16.72 26.25
N GLN A 64 7.18 16.57 26.01
CA GLN A 64 6.31 15.71 26.81
C GLN A 64 5.91 14.40 26.10
N VAL A 65 6.03 14.34 24.78
CA VAL A 65 5.59 13.18 23.98
C VAL A 65 6.74 12.64 23.15
N THR A 66 7.24 13.43 22.19
CA THR A 66 8.22 12.94 21.20
C THR A 66 9.54 12.55 21.85
N TYR A 67 10.10 13.40 22.72
CA TYR A 67 11.39 13.13 23.36
C TYR A 67 11.33 11.91 24.30
N PRO A 68 10.32 11.75 25.19
CA PRO A 68 10.12 10.52 25.96
C PRO A 68 9.97 9.27 25.08
N LEU A 69 9.23 9.35 23.97
CA LEU A 69 9.07 8.22 23.05
C LEU A 69 10.41 7.86 22.40
N VAL A 70 11.09 8.82 21.76
CA VAL A 70 12.36 8.58 21.06
C VAL A 70 13.41 8.00 22.00
N SER A 71 13.60 8.58 23.18
CA SER A 71 14.58 8.11 24.17
C SER A 71 14.32 6.69 24.67
N ASN A 72 13.05 6.29 24.83
CA ASN A 72 12.70 4.92 25.24
C ASN A 72 12.80 3.90 24.10
N LEU A 73 12.55 4.33 22.86
CA LEU A 73 12.58 3.48 21.68
C LEU A 73 14.01 3.23 21.16
N GLN A 74 14.98 4.07 21.53
CA GLN A 74 16.41 3.87 21.19
C GLN A 74 16.98 2.53 21.66
N GLY A 75 16.42 1.94 22.73
CA GLY A 75 16.88 0.65 23.27
C GLY A 75 16.40 -0.58 22.49
N ILE A 76 15.72 -0.41 21.36
CA ILE A 76 15.27 -1.52 20.51
C ILE A 76 16.47 -2.06 19.69
N PRO A 77 16.70 -3.38 19.67
CA PRO A 77 17.79 -3.97 18.89
C PRO A 77 17.56 -3.78 17.37
N LYS A 78 18.67 -3.66 16.62
CA LYS A 78 18.71 -3.53 15.14
C LYS A 78 18.06 -2.24 14.60
N VAL A 79 17.94 -1.23 15.44
CA VAL A 79 17.55 0.12 15.01
C VAL A 79 18.76 0.81 14.40
N LYS A 80 18.61 1.27 13.16
CA LYS A 80 19.60 2.09 12.46
C LYS A 80 19.54 3.53 12.94
N ASN A 81 18.34 4.10 13.02
CA ASN A 81 18.09 5.47 13.41
C ASN A 81 16.62 5.69 13.81
N ILE A 82 16.39 6.67 14.70
CA ILE A 82 15.04 7.11 15.10
C ILE A 82 14.91 8.59 14.77
N ARG A 83 13.86 8.95 14.05
CA ARG A 83 13.55 10.34 13.69
C ARG A 83 12.24 10.75 14.37
N GLY A 84 12.24 11.87 15.10
CA GLY A 84 11.04 12.45 15.69
C GLY A 84 10.65 13.73 14.97
N ALA A 85 9.36 13.93 14.72
CA ALA A 85 8.80 15.16 14.21
C ALA A 85 7.63 15.60 15.10
N SER A 86 7.79 16.77 15.72
CA SER A 86 6.80 17.38 16.60
C SER A 86 6.09 18.51 15.86
N MET A 87 4.78 18.35 15.70
CA MET A 87 3.89 19.32 15.05
C MET A 87 2.87 19.86 16.06
N PHE A 88 2.05 20.81 15.64
CA PHE A 88 0.96 21.32 16.47
C PHE A 88 -0.03 20.19 16.74
N GLY A 89 -0.13 19.78 18.00
CA GLY A 89 -1.05 18.72 18.44
C GLY A 89 -0.68 17.29 18.03
N MET A 90 0.46 17.05 17.37
CA MET A 90 0.81 15.73 16.84
C MET A 90 2.30 15.42 16.95
N SER A 91 2.63 14.16 17.22
CA SER A 91 3.98 13.61 17.22
C SER A 91 4.07 12.44 16.26
N PHE A 92 5.08 12.46 15.40
CA PHE A 92 5.45 11.33 14.53
C PHE A 92 6.85 10.84 14.90
N VAL A 93 6.96 9.57 15.25
CA VAL A 93 8.25 8.91 15.53
C VAL A 93 8.46 7.81 14.50
N TYR A 94 9.50 7.96 13.68
CA TYR A 94 9.90 7.01 12.65
C TYR A 94 11.08 6.20 13.17
N ILE A 95 10.88 4.89 13.34
CA ILE A 95 11.89 3.96 13.84
C ILE A 95 12.38 3.15 12.65
N ILE A 96 13.61 3.41 12.21
CA ILE A 96 14.19 2.79 11.01
C ILE A 96 15.10 1.66 11.46
N PHE A 97 14.86 0.47 10.91
CA PHE A 97 15.60 -0.75 11.21
C PHE A 97 16.66 -1.01 10.14
N GLU A 98 17.58 -1.93 10.44
CA GLU A 98 18.45 -2.52 9.43
C GLU A 98 17.63 -3.25 8.35
N ASP A 99 18.11 -3.24 7.10
CA ASP A 99 17.35 -3.70 5.93
C ASP A 99 16.96 -5.20 5.99
N ASN A 100 17.73 -6.01 6.71
CA ASN A 100 17.51 -7.46 6.86
C ASN A 100 16.54 -7.84 7.98
N VAL A 101 15.91 -6.87 8.63
CA VAL A 101 14.98 -7.11 9.75
C VAL A 101 13.59 -7.43 9.21
N ASP A 102 12.94 -8.44 9.78
CA ASP A 102 11.53 -8.71 9.46
C ASP A 102 10.63 -7.58 9.97
N VAL A 103 9.75 -7.08 9.10
CA VAL A 103 8.87 -5.92 9.37
C VAL A 103 7.92 -6.22 10.54
N TYR A 104 7.35 -7.41 10.61
CA TYR A 104 6.40 -7.77 11.68
C TYR A 104 7.10 -8.01 13.02
N TRP A 105 8.32 -8.55 13.00
CA TRP A 105 9.19 -8.60 14.17
C TRP A 105 9.49 -7.20 14.68
N ALA A 106 9.88 -6.27 13.81
CA ALA A 106 10.14 -4.88 14.15
C ALA A 106 8.91 -4.23 14.80
N ARG A 107 7.73 -4.37 14.17
CA ARG A 107 6.45 -3.86 14.71
C ARG A 107 6.13 -4.44 16.09
N THR A 108 6.36 -5.73 16.30
CA THR A 108 6.13 -6.39 17.60
C THR A 108 7.08 -5.85 18.67
N ARG A 109 8.35 -5.63 18.33
CA ARG A 109 9.35 -5.06 19.26
C ARG A 109 9.04 -3.63 19.64
N VAL A 110 8.56 -2.83 18.69
CA VAL A 110 8.08 -1.47 18.94
C VAL A 110 6.87 -1.50 19.88
N LEU A 111 5.88 -2.36 19.61
CA LEU A 111 4.68 -2.49 20.44
C LEU A 111 5.03 -2.83 21.89
N GLU A 112 5.95 -3.78 22.10
CA GLU A 112 6.44 -4.14 23.43
C GLU A 112 7.02 -2.93 24.17
N ARG A 113 7.86 -2.12 23.51
CA ARG A 113 8.44 -0.91 24.12
C ARG A 113 7.45 0.21 24.32
N LEU A 114 6.49 0.39 23.42
CA LEU A 114 5.44 1.39 23.55
C LEU A 114 4.58 1.18 24.79
N ASN A 115 4.33 -0.07 25.18
CA ASN A 115 3.57 -0.36 26.41
C ASN A 115 4.25 0.21 27.68
N TYR A 116 5.58 0.18 27.73
CA TYR A 116 6.34 0.80 28.83
C TYR A 116 6.37 2.32 28.70
N ALA A 117 6.62 2.83 27.49
CA ALA A 117 6.74 4.26 27.22
C ALA A 117 5.43 5.01 27.47
N GLN A 118 4.27 4.36 27.29
CA GLN A 118 2.95 4.95 27.54
C GLN A 118 2.80 5.48 28.97
N ARG A 119 3.48 4.89 29.96
CA ARG A 119 3.42 5.34 31.37
C ARG A 119 4.12 6.69 31.60
N LEU A 120 4.99 7.09 30.67
CA LEU A 120 5.74 8.35 30.73
C LEU A 120 4.99 9.48 30.03
N LEU A 121 3.92 9.17 29.31
CA LEU A 121 3.14 10.15 28.56
C LEU A 121 2.08 10.82 29.45
N PRO A 122 1.66 12.05 29.10
CA PRO A 122 0.56 12.74 29.78
C PRO A 122 -0.73 11.92 29.80
N GLN A 123 -1.60 12.21 30.78
CA GLN A 123 -2.90 11.57 30.88
C GLN A 123 -3.72 11.76 29.59
N ASN A 124 -4.37 10.69 29.14
CA ASN A 124 -5.17 10.62 27.91
C ASN A 124 -4.40 10.71 26.58
N VAL A 125 -3.06 10.64 26.61
CA VAL A 125 -2.24 10.54 25.39
C VAL A 125 -1.92 9.06 25.14
N VAL A 126 -2.38 8.54 24.01
CA VAL A 126 -2.18 7.13 23.63
C VAL A 126 -1.39 7.06 22.32
N PRO A 127 -0.17 6.52 22.33
CA PRO A 127 0.60 6.32 21.12
C PRO A 127 0.02 5.14 20.34
N THR A 128 -0.09 5.28 19.03
CA THR A 128 -0.60 4.26 18.11
C THR A 128 0.46 3.88 17.08
N LEU A 129 0.41 2.65 16.61
CA LEU A 129 1.23 2.20 15.50
C LEU A 129 0.62 2.67 14.19
N GLY A 130 1.46 3.18 13.29
CA GLY A 130 1.07 3.48 11.92
C GLY A 130 0.71 2.21 11.12
N PRO A 131 0.18 2.40 9.90
CA PRO A 131 -0.21 1.31 9.02
C PRO A 131 0.97 0.39 8.68
N ASP A 132 0.68 -0.78 8.13
CA ASP A 132 1.63 -1.75 7.57
C ASP A 132 1.99 -1.44 6.10
N GLY A 133 1.84 -0.18 5.69
CA GLY A 133 2.24 0.35 4.38
C GLY A 133 3.42 1.33 4.50
N THR A 134 4.15 1.51 3.39
CA THR A 134 5.28 2.44 3.29
C THR A 134 4.87 3.73 2.56
N GLY A 135 5.75 4.74 2.52
CA GLY A 135 5.49 5.95 1.72
C GLY A 135 5.34 5.66 0.21
N VAL A 136 5.95 4.57 -0.26
CA VAL A 136 5.78 4.06 -1.63
C VAL A 136 4.55 3.15 -1.72
N GLY A 137 3.85 2.87 -0.63
CA GLY A 137 2.60 2.09 -0.61
C GLY A 137 1.39 2.84 -1.18
N HIS A 138 1.52 4.12 -1.54
CA HIS A 138 0.42 4.92 -2.11
C HIS A 138 0.11 4.48 -3.54
N VAL A 139 -0.80 3.52 -3.72
CA VAL A 139 -1.04 2.88 -5.03
C VAL A 139 -2.16 3.51 -5.83
N PHE A 140 -3.17 4.07 -5.16
CA PHE A 140 -4.36 4.60 -5.83
C PHE A 140 -4.99 5.75 -5.04
N TRP A 141 -5.19 6.90 -5.67
CA TRP A 141 -5.87 8.05 -5.06
C TRP A 141 -7.14 8.35 -5.84
N TYR A 142 -8.21 8.62 -5.11
CA TYR A 142 -9.49 9.02 -5.69
C TYR A 142 -10.08 10.20 -4.91
N HIS A 143 -11.02 10.88 -5.54
CA HIS A 143 -11.91 11.82 -4.90
C HIS A 143 -13.37 11.54 -5.27
N LEU A 144 -14.28 12.09 -4.47
CA LEU A 144 -15.71 12.01 -4.68
C LEU A 144 -16.14 13.20 -5.53
N GLU A 145 -16.67 12.95 -6.73
CA GLU A 145 -17.38 13.98 -7.48
C GLU A 145 -18.82 14.01 -6.97
N ALA A 146 -19.15 15.05 -6.20
CA ALA A 146 -20.44 15.20 -5.53
C ALA A 146 -20.95 16.64 -5.67
N ASN A 147 -21.40 16.99 -6.88
CA ASN A 147 -21.89 18.34 -7.19
C ASN A 147 -23.10 18.70 -6.31
N GLY A 148 -22.97 19.77 -5.52
CA GLY A 148 -24.03 20.26 -4.63
C GLY A 148 -24.07 19.62 -3.24
N MET A 149 -23.14 18.71 -2.92
CA MET A 149 -22.98 18.15 -1.57
C MET A 149 -21.94 18.93 -0.76
N ASP A 150 -22.24 19.22 0.50
CA ASP A 150 -21.30 19.88 1.41
C ASP A 150 -20.04 19.04 1.66
N LEU A 151 -18.88 19.68 1.81
CA LEU A 151 -17.60 18.98 2.04
C LEU A 151 -17.61 18.15 3.32
N GLY A 152 -18.36 18.58 4.34
CA GLY A 152 -18.54 17.79 5.56
C GLY A 152 -19.37 16.52 5.34
N GLU A 153 -20.32 16.55 4.41
CA GLU A 153 -21.12 15.36 4.03
C GLU A 153 -20.31 14.40 3.20
N GLN A 154 -19.55 14.92 2.24
CA GLN A 154 -18.60 14.12 1.47
C GLN A 154 -17.56 13.47 2.38
N ARG A 155 -17.04 14.20 3.38
CA ARG A 155 -16.11 13.67 4.37
C ARG A 155 -16.73 12.61 5.26
N ALA A 156 -17.97 12.81 5.71
CA ALA A 156 -18.68 11.78 6.47
C ALA A 156 -18.92 10.51 5.62
N LEU A 157 -19.29 10.65 4.36
CA LEU A 157 -19.47 9.54 3.43
C LEU A 157 -18.15 8.79 3.21
N GLN A 158 -17.05 9.51 3.02
CA GLN A 158 -15.72 8.95 2.89
C GLN A 158 -15.30 8.17 4.15
N ASP A 159 -15.43 8.77 5.34
CA ASP A 159 -14.94 8.18 6.59
C ASP A 159 -15.78 7.01 7.09
N TRP A 160 -17.12 7.09 6.94
CA TRP A 160 -18.03 6.13 7.56
C TRP A 160 -18.60 5.08 6.60
N TYR A 161 -18.43 5.24 5.29
CA TYR A 161 -18.91 4.28 4.30
C TYR A 161 -17.78 3.80 3.38
N VAL A 162 -17.16 4.70 2.62
CA VAL A 162 -16.18 4.32 1.59
C VAL A 162 -14.93 3.71 2.22
N LYS A 163 -14.35 4.36 3.23
CA LYS A 163 -13.13 3.92 3.93
C LYS A 163 -13.26 2.48 4.41
N PHE A 164 -14.33 2.17 5.15
CA PHE A 164 -14.55 0.83 5.67
C PHE A 164 -14.75 -0.20 4.56
N ALA A 165 -15.44 0.15 3.48
CA ALA A 165 -15.66 -0.76 2.37
C ALA A 165 -14.37 -1.09 1.61
N LEU A 166 -13.52 -0.10 1.34
CA LEU A 166 -12.25 -0.28 0.62
C LEU A 166 -11.17 -0.93 1.49
N GLN A 167 -11.18 -0.72 2.81
CA GLN A 167 -10.27 -1.41 3.75
C GLN A 167 -10.48 -2.93 3.80
N THR A 168 -11.61 -3.46 3.34
CA THR A 168 -11.85 -4.91 3.26
C THR A 168 -11.09 -5.59 2.12
N VAL A 169 -10.53 -4.82 1.19
CA VAL A 169 -9.85 -5.38 0.01
C VAL A 169 -8.53 -6.05 0.44
N PRO A 170 -8.28 -7.31 0.07
CA PRO A 170 -7.03 -7.98 0.37
C PRO A 170 -5.82 -7.20 -0.18
N GLY A 171 -4.81 -7.02 0.67
CA GLY A 171 -3.58 -6.29 0.34
C GLY A 171 -3.63 -4.78 0.58
N VAL A 172 -4.79 -4.22 0.94
CA VAL A 172 -4.89 -2.84 1.45
C VAL A 172 -4.48 -2.82 2.92
N ALA A 173 -3.55 -1.91 3.24
CA ALA A 173 -3.12 -1.60 4.61
C ALA A 173 -4.06 -0.58 5.25
N GLU A 174 -4.31 0.50 4.53
CA GLU A 174 -5.09 1.62 5.01
C GLU A 174 -5.78 2.34 3.85
N VAL A 175 -6.93 2.93 4.15
CA VAL A 175 -7.56 3.94 3.29
C VAL A 175 -7.57 5.24 4.08
N ALA A 176 -6.65 6.13 3.75
CA ALA A 176 -6.47 7.40 4.43
C ALA A 176 -7.36 8.45 3.78
N SER A 177 -8.28 9.01 4.55
CA SER A 177 -9.15 10.08 4.07
C SER A 177 -8.38 11.40 4.01
N PHE A 178 -8.64 12.19 2.99
CA PHE A 178 -8.00 13.49 2.82
C PHE A 178 -8.96 14.51 2.20
N GLY A 179 -8.75 15.78 2.52
CA GLY A 179 -9.66 16.86 2.16
C GLY A 179 -10.91 16.95 3.04
N GLY A 180 -11.77 17.91 2.70
CA GLY A 180 -13.00 18.21 3.44
C GLY A 180 -12.75 18.67 4.89
N PHE A 181 -13.79 18.51 5.71
CA PHE A 181 -13.74 18.77 7.15
C PHE A 181 -14.65 17.80 7.90
N GLU A 182 -14.29 17.48 9.13
CA GLU A 182 -15.13 16.65 10.00
C GLU A 182 -16.25 17.50 10.60
N LYS A 183 -17.49 17.03 10.47
CA LYS A 183 -18.65 17.75 11.01
C LYS A 183 -18.59 17.78 12.53
N GLN A 184 -18.66 18.97 13.11
CA GLN A 184 -18.62 19.21 14.54
C GLN A 184 -19.79 20.09 14.97
N TYR A 185 -20.43 19.72 16.09
CA TYR A 185 -21.36 20.60 16.79
C TYR A 185 -20.57 21.59 17.64
N GLN A 186 -20.57 22.86 17.24
CA GLN A 186 -19.83 23.92 17.92
C GLN A 186 -20.76 24.73 18.81
N LEU A 187 -20.50 24.67 20.11
CA LEU A 187 -21.18 25.50 21.10
C LEU A 187 -20.45 26.84 21.25
N VAL A 188 -21.03 27.90 20.70
CA VAL A 188 -20.50 29.26 20.77
C VAL A 188 -21.16 29.98 21.94
N LEU A 189 -20.40 30.21 22.99
CA LEU A 189 -20.89 30.82 24.23
C LEU A 189 -20.73 32.33 24.21
N ASP A 190 -21.75 33.03 24.72
CA ASP A 190 -21.75 34.48 24.88
C ASP A 190 -21.29 34.84 26.31
N PRO A 191 -20.09 35.44 26.49
CA PRO A 191 -19.57 35.78 27.80
C PRO A 191 -20.48 36.71 28.61
N LEU A 192 -21.22 37.61 27.95
CA LEU A 192 -22.13 38.55 28.61
C LEU A 192 -23.34 37.82 29.18
N LYS A 193 -23.92 36.88 28.43
CA LYS A 193 -25.04 36.05 28.91
C LYS A 193 -24.60 35.12 30.04
N MET A 194 -23.43 34.50 29.90
CA MET A 194 -22.84 33.68 30.96
C MET A 194 -22.67 34.47 32.27
N GLN A 195 -22.20 35.72 32.18
CA GLN A 195 -22.09 36.60 33.34
C GLN A 195 -23.46 36.97 33.92
N TYR A 196 -24.45 37.30 33.07
CA TYR A 196 -25.82 37.63 33.50
C TYR A 196 -26.48 36.47 34.26
N TYR A 197 -26.35 35.24 33.76
CA TYR A 197 -26.89 34.04 34.40
C TYR A 197 -25.97 33.47 35.49
N ASN A 198 -24.82 34.09 35.76
CA ASN A 198 -23.82 33.62 36.72
C ASN A 198 -23.47 32.12 36.53
N VAL A 199 -23.15 31.77 35.28
CA VAL A 199 -22.74 30.43 34.83
C VAL A 199 -21.29 30.50 34.34
N SER A 200 -20.44 29.63 34.88
CA SER A 200 -19.04 29.48 34.48
C SER A 200 -18.88 28.54 33.30
N MET A 201 -17.78 28.70 32.54
CA MET A 201 -17.43 27.80 31.44
C MET A 201 -17.34 26.34 31.87
N MET A 202 -16.80 26.10 33.08
CA MET A 202 -16.64 24.76 33.62
C MET A 202 -18.00 24.10 33.92
N GLU A 203 -18.99 24.85 34.42
CA GLU A 203 -20.35 24.34 34.63
C GLU A 203 -20.98 23.92 33.29
N VAL A 204 -20.83 24.72 32.24
CA VAL A 204 -21.33 24.38 30.89
C VAL A 204 -20.67 23.10 30.38
N MET A 205 -19.34 23.03 30.43
CA MET A 205 -18.59 21.86 29.97
C MET A 205 -19.00 20.58 30.71
N ASN A 206 -19.21 20.66 32.01
CA ASN A 206 -19.64 19.53 32.82
C ASN A 206 -21.09 19.12 32.51
N ALA A 207 -21.99 20.09 32.32
CA ALA A 207 -23.38 19.83 31.93
C ALA A 207 -23.45 19.11 30.57
N VAL A 208 -22.70 19.57 29.57
CA VAL A 208 -22.67 18.93 28.24
C VAL A 208 -22.09 17.51 28.34
N LYS A 209 -20.97 17.31 29.05
CA LYS A 209 -20.36 15.98 29.23
C LYS A 209 -21.27 14.99 29.95
N ALA A 210 -22.08 15.46 30.91
CA ALA A 210 -22.99 14.61 31.68
C ALA A 210 -24.22 14.16 30.87
N ASN A 211 -24.63 14.92 29.86
CA ASN A 211 -25.88 14.72 29.11
C ASN A 211 -25.69 14.07 27.73
N ASN A 212 -24.58 13.36 27.51
CA ASN A 212 -24.33 12.62 26.28
C ASN A 212 -23.96 11.15 26.55
N ASN A 213 -24.76 10.46 27.35
CA ASN A 213 -24.52 9.05 27.71
C ASN A 213 -25.85 8.29 27.79
N ASP A 214 -25.87 7.09 27.20
CA ASP A 214 -26.91 6.10 27.46
C ASP A 214 -26.62 5.34 28.76
N VAL A 215 -27.68 4.94 29.47
CA VAL A 215 -27.56 4.18 30.73
C VAL A 215 -28.32 2.85 30.67
N GLY A 216 -27.73 1.79 31.23
CA GLY A 216 -28.35 0.47 31.33
C GLY A 216 -29.07 0.28 32.66
N GLY A 217 -30.35 -0.08 32.64
CA GLY A 217 -31.17 -0.35 33.82
C GLY A 217 -31.28 -1.85 34.18
N ARG A 218 -30.33 -2.68 33.72
CA ARG A 218 -30.35 -4.14 33.82
C ARG A 218 -31.57 -4.74 33.10
N LYS A 219 -32.11 -5.86 33.60
CA LYS A 219 -33.30 -6.54 33.09
C LYS A 219 -34.28 -6.74 34.23
N PHE A 220 -35.57 -6.71 33.93
CA PHE A 220 -36.61 -7.23 34.82
C PHE A 220 -37.36 -8.36 34.11
N GLU A 221 -37.87 -9.31 34.88
CA GLU A 221 -38.57 -10.49 34.35
C GLU A 221 -40.07 -10.35 34.60
N MET A 222 -40.85 -10.56 33.55
CA MET A 222 -42.32 -10.55 33.61
C MET A 222 -42.84 -11.64 32.66
N SER A 223 -43.74 -12.51 33.16
CA SER A 223 -44.35 -13.59 32.37
C SER A 223 -43.35 -14.51 31.65
N ASN A 224 -42.30 -14.96 32.35
CA ASN A 224 -41.20 -15.77 31.79
C ASN A 224 -40.44 -15.09 30.63
N MET A 225 -40.56 -13.78 30.46
CA MET A 225 -39.78 -12.98 29.51
C MET A 225 -38.88 -11.98 30.25
N SER A 226 -37.63 -11.83 29.79
CA SER A 226 -36.71 -10.81 30.27
C SER A 226 -36.82 -9.54 29.45
N TYR A 227 -37.17 -8.43 30.09
CA TYR A 227 -37.19 -7.09 29.49
C TYR A 227 -35.93 -6.34 29.90
N ILE A 228 -35.18 -5.84 28.91
CA ILE A 228 -33.97 -5.05 29.14
C ILE A 228 -34.38 -3.58 29.26
N VAL A 229 -33.95 -2.93 30.35
CA VAL A 229 -34.23 -1.51 30.59
C VAL A 229 -33.06 -0.69 30.05
N ARG A 230 -33.35 0.29 29.19
CA ARG A 230 -32.37 1.21 28.62
C ARG A 230 -32.86 2.65 28.77
N GLY A 231 -32.01 3.52 29.31
CA GLY A 231 -32.17 4.96 29.26
C GLY A 231 -31.48 5.52 28.01
N LEU A 232 -32.22 6.28 27.22
CA LEU A 232 -31.72 6.94 26.01
C LEU A 232 -31.29 8.36 26.39
N GLY A 233 -30.00 8.65 26.28
CA GLY A 233 -29.40 9.95 26.64
C GLY A 233 -28.40 10.47 25.60
N TYR A 234 -28.25 9.81 24.45
CA TYR A 234 -27.44 10.35 23.36
C TYR A 234 -28.06 11.57 22.68
N ILE A 235 -27.21 12.56 22.43
CA ILE A 235 -27.51 13.75 21.63
C ILE A 235 -27.58 13.32 20.15
N LYS A 236 -28.68 13.61 19.48
CA LYS A 236 -28.90 13.25 18.06
C LYS A 236 -28.92 14.45 17.14
N ASN A 237 -29.35 15.60 17.65
CA ASN A 237 -29.54 16.80 16.87
C ASN A 237 -29.19 18.06 17.69
N ILE A 238 -29.16 19.21 17.02
CA ILE A 238 -28.81 20.51 17.62
C ILE A 238 -29.73 20.86 18.80
N LYS A 239 -31.04 20.58 18.68
CA LYS A 239 -32.02 20.92 19.72
C LYS A 239 -31.76 20.17 21.03
N ASP A 240 -31.30 18.93 20.93
CA ASP A 240 -30.95 18.14 22.11
C ASP A 240 -29.83 18.83 22.91
N VAL A 241 -28.85 19.46 22.24
CA VAL A 241 -27.80 20.25 22.89
C VAL A 241 -28.35 21.55 23.47
N GLU A 242 -29.20 22.25 22.71
CA GLU A 242 -29.82 23.52 23.11
C GLU A 242 -30.65 23.39 24.39
N ASP A 243 -31.30 22.24 24.59
CA ASP A 243 -32.20 21.98 25.71
C ASP A 243 -31.50 21.44 26.97
N ILE A 244 -30.18 21.19 26.92
CA ILE A 244 -29.40 20.78 28.10
C ILE A 244 -29.52 21.85 29.19
N ALA A 245 -29.99 21.43 30.36
CA ALA A 245 -30.08 22.29 31.54
C ALA A 245 -28.70 22.38 32.23
N ILE A 246 -28.26 23.60 32.51
CA ILE A 246 -26.97 23.87 33.16
C ILE A 246 -27.16 24.19 34.64
N LYS A 247 -28.12 25.08 34.95
CA LYS A 247 -28.36 25.59 36.30
C LYS A 247 -29.85 25.88 36.50
N ASN A 248 -30.35 25.75 37.72
CA ASN A 248 -31.74 26.04 38.04
C ASN A 248 -31.83 27.29 38.93
N TYR A 249 -32.70 28.23 38.57
CA TYR A 249 -33.07 29.39 39.40
C TYR A 249 -34.55 29.34 39.69
N ASN A 250 -34.95 29.21 40.96
CA ASN A 250 -36.36 29.17 41.38
C ASN A 250 -37.21 28.19 40.55
N SER A 251 -36.69 26.98 40.30
CA SER A 251 -37.30 25.92 39.48
C SER A 251 -37.39 26.20 37.97
N VAL A 252 -36.77 27.28 37.48
CA VAL A 252 -36.60 27.56 36.05
C VAL A 252 -35.18 27.16 35.62
N PRO A 253 -35.02 26.20 34.69
CA PRO A 253 -33.71 25.81 34.18
C PRO A 253 -33.16 26.85 33.21
N VAL A 254 -31.92 27.26 33.41
CA VAL A 254 -31.08 27.93 32.42
C VAL A 254 -30.49 26.86 31.52
N LYS A 255 -30.82 26.94 30.24
CA LYS A 255 -30.42 26.00 29.21
C LYS A 255 -29.22 26.52 28.42
N VAL A 256 -28.58 25.64 27.66
CA VAL A 256 -27.46 26.02 26.78
C VAL A 256 -27.86 27.12 25.79
N LYS A 257 -29.06 27.04 25.22
CA LYS A 257 -29.59 28.08 24.30
C LYS A 257 -29.73 29.47 24.93
N ASP A 258 -29.83 29.56 26.25
CA ASP A 258 -29.97 30.84 26.94
C ASP A 258 -28.63 31.56 27.06
N ILE A 259 -27.51 30.84 26.95
CA ILE A 259 -26.14 31.36 27.13
C ILE A 259 -25.27 31.29 25.88
N GLY A 260 -25.72 30.66 24.81
CA GLY A 260 -24.96 30.51 23.58
C GLY A 260 -25.80 30.00 22.41
N SER A 261 -25.17 29.91 21.24
CA SER A 261 -25.75 29.30 20.04
C SER A 261 -24.97 28.06 19.65
N ILE A 262 -25.67 27.08 19.08
CA ILE A 262 -25.05 25.88 18.52
C ILE A 262 -25.10 26.00 17.01
N GLN A 263 -23.94 25.83 16.38
CA GLN A 263 -23.80 25.80 14.93
C GLN A 263 -23.10 24.51 14.51
N MET A 264 -23.41 24.04 13.30
CA MET A 264 -22.64 22.97 12.68
C MET A 264 -21.46 23.61 11.95
N GLY A 265 -20.25 23.22 12.33
CA GLY A 265 -19.01 23.69 11.72
C GLY A 265 -18.09 22.52 11.38
N GLY A 266 -16.92 22.84 10.84
CA GLY A 266 -15.84 21.88 10.65
C GLY A 266 -14.87 21.92 11.83
N ASP A 267 -14.28 20.77 12.16
CA ASP A 267 -13.11 20.73 13.03
C ASP A 267 -11.87 21.37 12.34
N LEU A 268 -10.79 21.57 13.10
CA LEU A 268 -9.53 22.10 12.60
C LEU A 268 -9.03 21.26 11.42
N ARG A 269 -8.90 21.90 10.26
CA ARG A 269 -8.42 21.25 9.04
C ARG A 269 -6.90 21.13 9.08
N LEU A 270 -6.41 19.90 9.12
CA LEU A 270 -4.97 19.59 9.06
C LEU A 270 -4.45 19.45 7.62
N GLY A 271 -5.35 19.38 6.64
CA GLY A 271 -5.02 19.29 5.22
C GLY A 271 -6.17 19.76 4.34
N ILE A 272 -5.82 20.35 3.21
CA ILE A 272 -6.75 20.80 2.16
C ILE A 272 -6.39 20.04 0.90
N PHE A 273 -7.41 19.61 0.17
CA PHE A 273 -7.24 18.99 -1.14
C PHE A 273 -8.10 19.71 -2.16
N ASP A 274 -7.47 20.13 -3.24
CA ASP A 274 -8.07 20.91 -4.31
C ASP A 274 -7.89 20.16 -5.63
N GLU A 275 -8.95 20.12 -6.42
CA GLU A 275 -8.93 19.55 -7.75
C GLU A 275 -8.71 20.63 -8.80
N ASN A 276 -7.52 20.65 -9.41
CA ASN A 276 -7.17 21.45 -10.60
C ASN A 276 -7.48 22.97 -10.48
N GLY A 277 -7.55 23.53 -9.26
CA GLY A 277 -7.91 24.92 -9.02
C GLY A 277 -9.40 25.23 -9.19
N THR A 278 -10.25 24.21 -9.37
CA THR A 278 -11.71 24.37 -9.52
C THR A 278 -12.44 24.34 -8.19
N GLY A 279 -11.79 23.85 -7.14
CA GLY A 279 -12.33 23.85 -5.79
C GLY A 279 -11.82 22.69 -4.95
N GLU A 280 -12.17 22.75 -3.67
CA GLU A 280 -11.81 21.72 -2.71
C GLU A 280 -12.67 20.48 -2.91
N VAL A 281 -12.05 19.30 -2.82
CA VAL A 281 -12.73 18.01 -2.92
C VAL A 281 -12.32 17.08 -1.78
N VAL A 282 -13.10 16.02 -1.58
CA VAL A 282 -12.83 15.00 -0.56
C VAL A 282 -12.50 13.69 -1.22
N GLY A 283 -11.49 12.98 -0.70
CA GLY A 283 -11.05 11.72 -1.27
C GLY A 283 -10.44 10.74 -0.29
N GLY A 284 -9.96 9.63 -0.85
CA GLY A 284 -9.18 8.62 -0.13
C GLY A 284 -7.90 8.25 -0.86
N ILE A 285 -6.84 8.01 -0.09
CA ILE A 285 -5.59 7.43 -0.54
C ILE A 285 -5.61 5.96 -0.11
N VAL A 286 -5.53 5.06 -1.08
CA VAL A 286 -5.37 3.63 -0.82
C VAL A 286 -3.89 3.33 -0.66
N VAL A 287 -3.53 2.90 0.55
CA VAL A 287 -2.19 2.47 0.92
C VAL A 287 -2.14 0.95 0.88
N MET A 288 -1.26 0.41 0.04
CA MET A 288 -0.98 -1.01 -0.06
C MET A 288 -0.10 -1.47 1.11
N ARG A 289 -0.33 -2.69 1.58
CA ARG A 289 0.53 -3.36 2.54
C ARG A 289 1.90 -3.67 1.95
N TYR A 290 2.92 -3.60 2.80
CA TYR A 290 4.29 -3.93 2.42
C TYR A 290 4.39 -5.35 1.83
N GLY A 291 5.07 -5.47 0.69
CA GLY A 291 5.33 -6.74 0.01
C GLY A 291 4.15 -7.30 -0.82
N GLU A 292 3.01 -6.62 -0.87
CA GLU A 292 1.90 -7.00 -1.74
C GLU A 292 2.12 -6.57 -3.21
N ASN A 293 1.33 -7.14 -4.12
CA ASN A 293 1.37 -6.81 -5.55
C ASN A 293 0.46 -5.59 -5.86
N ALA A 294 1.07 -4.49 -6.29
CA ALA A 294 0.37 -3.24 -6.57
C ALA A 294 -0.71 -3.39 -7.66
N ASP A 295 -0.42 -4.02 -8.78
CA ASP A 295 -1.38 -4.23 -9.87
C ASP A 295 -2.61 -5.03 -9.41
N LYS A 296 -2.38 -6.11 -8.66
CA LYS A 296 -3.45 -6.96 -8.12
C LYS A 296 -4.33 -6.19 -7.12
N VAL A 297 -3.72 -5.43 -6.22
CA VAL A 297 -4.46 -4.64 -5.22
C VAL A 297 -5.28 -3.55 -5.90
N ILE A 298 -4.71 -2.81 -6.87
CA ILE A 298 -5.43 -1.76 -7.60
C ILE A 298 -6.63 -2.33 -8.37
N LYS A 299 -6.47 -3.48 -9.03
CA LYS A 299 -7.59 -4.15 -9.72
C LYS A 299 -8.71 -4.53 -8.75
N ALA A 300 -8.36 -5.13 -7.62
CA ALA A 300 -9.34 -5.50 -6.58
C ALA A 300 -10.03 -4.26 -5.97
N VAL A 301 -9.30 -3.16 -5.76
CA VAL A 301 -9.85 -1.88 -5.31
C VAL A 301 -10.83 -1.32 -6.32
N LYS A 302 -10.48 -1.26 -7.61
CA LYS A 302 -11.36 -0.79 -8.69
C LYS A 302 -12.65 -1.63 -8.79
N GLU A 303 -12.54 -2.94 -8.63
CA GLU A 303 -13.71 -3.83 -8.58
C GLU A 303 -14.59 -3.53 -7.36
N LYS A 304 -13.98 -3.36 -6.17
CA LYS A 304 -14.71 -3.00 -4.95
C LYS A 304 -15.37 -1.63 -5.06
N MET A 305 -14.72 -0.65 -5.67
CA MET A 305 -15.28 0.69 -5.90
C MET A 305 -16.58 0.62 -6.71
N LYS A 306 -16.64 -0.21 -7.77
CA LYS A 306 -17.87 -0.42 -8.56
C LYS A 306 -19.02 -1.03 -7.74
N GLU A 307 -18.71 -1.84 -6.73
CA GLU A 307 -19.70 -2.37 -5.80
C GLU A 307 -20.18 -1.29 -4.84
N VAL A 308 -19.25 -0.54 -4.26
CA VAL A 308 -19.52 0.55 -3.29
C VAL A 308 -20.31 1.69 -3.91
N GLU A 309 -20.05 1.99 -5.18
CA GLU A 309 -20.73 3.02 -5.97
C GLU A 309 -22.25 2.83 -6.01
N LYS A 310 -22.74 1.58 -5.95
CA LYS A 310 -24.18 1.28 -5.92
C LYS A 310 -24.91 1.76 -4.67
N GLY A 311 -24.18 1.95 -3.56
CA GLY A 311 -24.72 2.47 -2.31
C GLY A 311 -24.42 3.94 -2.06
N LEU A 312 -23.78 4.62 -3.03
CA LEU A 312 -23.57 6.07 -2.92
C LEU A 312 -24.89 6.83 -3.18
N PRO A 313 -25.06 8.01 -2.58
CA PRO A 313 -26.19 8.89 -2.88
C PRO A 313 -26.23 9.27 -4.38
N GLU A 314 -27.43 9.60 -4.87
CA GLU A 314 -27.60 10.04 -6.27
C GLU A 314 -26.69 11.24 -6.58
N GLY A 315 -25.96 11.15 -7.70
CA GLY A 315 -25.05 12.20 -8.16
C GLY A 315 -23.64 12.16 -7.55
N VAL A 316 -23.34 11.20 -6.66
CA VAL A 316 -21.99 10.99 -6.13
C VAL A 316 -21.29 9.85 -6.88
N THR A 317 -20.12 10.12 -7.47
CA THR A 317 -19.31 9.11 -8.17
C THR A 317 -17.84 9.19 -7.78
N PHE A 318 -17.10 8.12 -8.04
CA PHE A 318 -15.66 8.12 -7.85
C PHE A 318 -14.92 8.69 -9.06
N LYS A 319 -13.95 9.55 -8.79
CA LYS A 319 -12.97 10.02 -9.78
C LYS A 319 -11.56 9.65 -9.34
N THR A 320 -10.80 9.14 -10.29
CA THR A 320 -9.40 8.78 -10.05
C THR A 320 -8.52 10.02 -10.14
N SER A 321 -7.77 10.31 -9.09
CA SER A 321 -6.74 11.38 -9.07
C SER A 321 -5.35 10.85 -9.38
N TYR A 322 -5.05 9.63 -8.95
CA TYR A 322 -3.76 8.98 -9.20
C TYR A 322 -3.95 7.48 -9.31
N ASP A 323 -3.37 6.89 -10.36
CA ASP A 323 -3.41 5.46 -10.61
C ASP A 323 -2.04 4.93 -10.98
N ARG A 324 -1.45 4.13 -10.09
CA ARG A 324 -0.15 3.52 -10.37
C ARG A 324 -0.24 2.44 -11.45
N SER A 325 -1.42 1.81 -11.67
CA SER A 325 -1.53 0.72 -12.64
C SER A 325 -1.21 1.19 -14.06
N GLU A 326 -1.50 2.44 -14.41
CA GLU A 326 -1.15 2.99 -15.72
C GLU A 326 0.36 3.00 -15.97
N LEU A 327 1.14 3.36 -14.96
CA LEU A 327 2.61 3.36 -15.06
C LEU A 327 3.13 1.92 -15.17
N ILE A 328 2.58 1.00 -14.37
CA ILE A 328 2.92 -0.43 -14.40
C ILE A 328 2.64 -1.01 -15.79
N GLU A 329 1.45 -0.77 -16.35
CA GLU A 329 1.05 -1.27 -17.66
C GLU A 329 1.93 -0.71 -18.77
N LYS A 330 2.21 0.60 -18.77
CA LYS A 330 3.10 1.25 -19.75
C LYS A 330 4.53 0.73 -19.64
N ALA A 331 5.03 0.54 -18.42
CA ALA A 331 6.35 -0.01 -18.16
C ALA A 331 6.51 -1.43 -18.73
N ILE A 332 5.57 -2.31 -18.41
CA ILE A 332 5.56 -3.70 -18.91
C ILE A 332 5.39 -3.74 -20.41
N ALA A 333 4.49 -2.92 -20.97
CA ALA A 333 4.29 -2.85 -22.41
C ALA A 333 5.57 -2.41 -23.13
N SER A 334 6.28 -1.42 -22.59
CA SER A 334 7.57 -0.97 -23.12
C SER A 334 8.59 -2.11 -23.10
N VAL A 335 8.79 -2.75 -21.94
CA VAL A 335 9.75 -3.84 -21.80
C VAL A 335 9.40 -5.02 -22.70
N LYS A 336 8.12 -5.42 -22.76
CA LYS A 336 7.65 -6.48 -23.64
C LYS A 336 7.90 -6.14 -25.11
N GLY A 337 7.66 -4.89 -25.50
CA GLY A 337 7.98 -4.38 -26.84
C GLY A 337 9.46 -4.54 -27.16
N THR A 338 10.34 -4.03 -26.29
CA THR A 338 11.80 -4.15 -26.44
C THR A 338 12.26 -5.60 -26.50
N LEU A 339 11.76 -6.48 -25.64
CA LEU A 339 12.10 -7.92 -25.68
C LEU A 339 11.67 -8.58 -26.99
N ILE A 340 10.52 -8.21 -27.55
CA ILE A 340 10.05 -8.72 -28.84
C ILE A 340 10.93 -8.18 -29.98
N GLU A 341 11.26 -6.89 -29.97
CA GLU A 341 12.16 -6.28 -30.94
C GLU A 341 13.55 -6.93 -30.91
N GLU A 342 14.12 -7.13 -29.72
CA GLU A 342 15.39 -7.84 -29.52
C GLU A 342 15.31 -9.27 -30.05
N MET A 343 14.26 -10.03 -29.72
CA MET A 343 14.06 -11.39 -30.23
C MET A 343 13.98 -11.41 -31.76
N ILE A 344 13.29 -10.45 -32.39
CA ILE A 344 13.18 -10.36 -33.85
C ILE A 344 14.54 -10.02 -34.48
N VAL A 345 15.22 -8.99 -33.98
CA VAL A 345 16.53 -8.57 -34.49
C VAL A 345 17.55 -9.70 -34.38
N VAL A 346 17.62 -10.34 -33.21
CA VAL A 346 18.47 -11.50 -32.98
C VAL A 346 18.12 -12.64 -33.94
N SER A 347 16.84 -12.96 -34.11
CA SER A 347 16.40 -14.00 -35.05
C SER A 347 16.87 -13.72 -36.48
N ILE A 348 16.75 -12.48 -36.94
CA ILE A 348 17.17 -12.05 -38.27
C ILE A 348 18.69 -12.19 -38.42
N VAL A 349 19.46 -11.71 -37.46
CA VAL A 349 20.93 -11.78 -37.47
C VAL A 349 21.41 -13.24 -37.52
N ILE A 350 20.83 -14.10 -36.69
CA ILE A 350 21.16 -15.54 -36.67
C ILE A 350 20.84 -16.20 -38.01
N LEU A 351 19.66 -15.93 -38.59
CA LEU A 351 19.26 -16.49 -39.88
C LEU A 351 20.19 -16.03 -41.01
N LEU A 352 20.63 -14.77 -40.99
CA LEU A 352 21.56 -14.23 -41.99
C LEU A 352 22.96 -14.85 -41.88
N PHE A 353 23.50 -15.03 -40.67
CA PHE A 353 24.84 -15.58 -40.49
C PHE A 353 24.92 -17.10 -40.72
N LEU A 354 23.95 -17.87 -40.23
CA LEU A 354 24.01 -19.34 -40.33
C LEU A 354 23.48 -19.89 -41.65
N PHE A 355 22.63 -19.13 -42.36
CA PHE A 355 21.95 -19.53 -43.60
C PHE A 355 21.28 -20.93 -43.57
N HIS A 356 20.99 -21.43 -42.36
CA HIS A 356 20.45 -22.76 -42.12
C HIS A 356 19.40 -22.71 -41.00
N TRP A 357 18.12 -22.84 -41.39
CA TRP A 357 16.98 -22.59 -40.51
C TRP A 357 16.93 -23.51 -39.28
N ARG A 358 17.41 -24.76 -39.37
CA ARG A 358 17.44 -25.67 -38.22
C ARG A 358 18.44 -25.23 -37.16
N SER A 359 19.59 -24.71 -37.60
CA SER A 359 20.64 -24.19 -36.70
C SER A 359 20.15 -22.95 -35.98
N ALA A 360 19.46 -22.06 -36.71
CA ALA A 360 18.81 -20.88 -36.12
C ALA A 360 17.74 -21.26 -35.09
N LEU A 361 16.90 -22.27 -35.38
CA LEU A 361 15.83 -22.71 -34.48
C LEU A 361 16.36 -23.20 -33.12
N ILE A 362 17.52 -23.86 -33.09
CA ILE A 362 18.15 -24.33 -31.85
C ILE A 362 18.45 -23.14 -30.92
N ILE A 363 19.03 -22.08 -31.48
CA ILE A 363 19.38 -20.86 -30.72
C ILE A 363 18.10 -20.12 -30.29
N LEU A 364 17.07 -20.09 -31.15
CA LEU A 364 15.80 -19.44 -30.82
C LEU A 364 15.04 -20.13 -29.69
N ILE A 365 15.12 -21.45 -29.56
CA ILE A 365 14.49 -22.19 -28.45
C ILE A 365 15.21 -21.93 -27.12
N GLN A 366 16.51 -21.66 -27.15
CA GLN A 366 17.30 -21.36 -25.95
C GLN A 366 16.82 -20.07 -25.26
N LEU A 367 16.34 -19.10 -26.04
CA LEU A 367 15.87 -17.80 -25.53
C LEU A 367 14.70 -17.91 -24.54
N PRO A 368 13.52 -18.48 -24.90
CA PRO A 368 12.42 -18.66 -23.97
C PRO A 368 12.80 -19.48 -22.73
N ILE A 369 13.65 -20.50 -22.87
CA ILE A 369 14.08 -21.35 -21.75
C ILE A 369 14.93 -20.54 -20.77
N SER A 370 15.84 -19.69 -21.27
CA SER A 370 16.72 -18.87 -20.43
C SER A 370 15.94 -17.80 -19.68
N VAL A 371 14.98 -17.16 -20.36
CA VAL A 371 14.04 -16.21 -19.73
C VAL A 371 13.19 -16.91 -18.67
N ALA A 372 12.63 -18.09 -18.98
CA ALA A 372 11.86 -18.89 -18.04
C ALA A 372 12.66 -19.21 -16.76
N ILE A 373 13.91 -19.63 -16.89
CA ILE A 373 14.81 -19.87 -15.76
C ILE A 373 15.04 -18.58 -14.96
N GLY A 374 15.20 -17.44 -15.63
CA GLY A 374 15.30 -16.13 -14.98
C GLY A 374 14.11 -15.83 -14.07
N PHE A 375 12.89 -16.06 -14.55
CA PHE A 375 11.67 -15.85 -13.75
C PHE A 375 11.54 -16.84 -12.59
N ILE A 376 11.96 -18.10 -12.75
CA ILE A 376 12.03 -19.07 -11.64
C ILE A 376 12.94 -18.55 -10.54
N LEU A 377 14.11 -17.99 -10.91
CA LEU A 377 15.05 -17.43 -9.95
C LEU A 377 14.52 -16.16 -9.29
N LEU A 378 13.85 -15.27 -10.05
CA LEU A 378 13.21 -14.09 -9.48
C LEU A 378 12.18 -14.48 -8.42
N GLU A 379 11.32 -15.46 -8.71
CA GLU A 379 10.35 -16.00 -7.74
C GLU A 379 11.06 -16.63 -6.53
N ALA A 380 12.10 -17.44 -6.74
CA ALA A 380 12.84 -18.12 -5.68
C ALA A 380 13.55 -17.14 -4.72
N PHE A 381 14.00 -15.98 -5.23
CA PHE A 381 14.62 -14.93 -4.43
C PHE A 381 13.62 -13.88 -3.92
N GLY A 382 12.33 -13.99 -4.26
CA GLY A 382 11.30 -13.02 -3.85
C GLY A 382 11.47 -11.64 -4.48
N ILE A 383 12.11 -11.55 -5.65
CA ILE A 383 12.33 -10.29 -6.37
C ILE A 383 11.14 -10.04 -7.30
N SER A 384 10.56 -8.83 -7.22
CA SER A 384 9.44 -8.44 -8.08
C SER A 384 9.86 -8.23 -9.54
N SER A 385 8.91 -8.44 -10.44
CA SER A 385 8.99 -8.13 -11.85
C SER A 385 8.73 -6.65 -12.05
N ASN A 386 9.81 -5.89 -12.27
CA ASN A 386 9.78 -4.45 -12.48
C ASN A 386 10.72 -4.06 -13.63
N ILE A 387 10.75 -2.79 -14.01
CA ILE A 387 11.57 -2.34 -15.13
C ILE A 387 13.04 -2.76 -14.93
N MET A 388 13.61 -2.61 -13.73
CA MET A 388 15.02 -2.96 -13.50
C MET A 388 15.29 -4.46 -13.63
N SER A 389 14.46 -5.32 -13.02
CA SER A 389 14.65 -6.76 -13.09
C SER A 389 14.43 -7.29 -14.51
N LEU A 390 13.44 -6.77 -15.23
CA LEU A 390 13.17 -7.16 -16.60
C LEU A 390 14.21 -6.62 -17.60
N THR A 391 14.72 -5.40 -17.41
CA THR A 391 15.85 -4.89 -18.21
C THR A 391 17.11 -5.73 -17.98
N GLY A 392 17.33 -6.24 -16.76
CA GLY A 392 18.41 -7.20 -16.50
C GLY A 392 18.28 -8.48 -17.33
N ILE A 393 17.05 -9.01 -17.46
CA ILE A 393 16.76 -10.16 -18.34
C ILE A 393 17.00 -9.80 -19.81
N ALA A 394 16.56 -8.61 -20.26
CA ALA A 394 16.77 -8.14 -21.63
C ALA A 394 18.27 -8.03 -21.98
N LEU A 395 19.07 -7.41 -21.11
CA LEU A 395 20.53 -7.33 -21.30
C LEU A 395 21.20 -8.70 -21.36
N ALA A 396 20.71 -9.67 -20.58
CA ALA A 396 21.24 -11.02 -20.55
C ALA A 396 20.96 -11.82 -21.85
N ILE A 397 19.88 -11.50 -22.58
CA ILE A 397 19.51 -12.19 -23.82
C ILE A 397 20.63 -12.13 -24.85
N GLY A 398 21.27 -10.98 -25.03
CA GLY A 398 22.38 -10.82 -25.98
C GLY A 398 23.57 -11.74 -25.67
N VAL A 399 23.93 -11.86 -24.40
CA VAL A 399 25.03 -12.72 -23.94
C VAL A 399 24.70 -14.21 -24.10
N VAL A 400 23.48 -14.60 -23.73
CA VAL A 400 23.02 -16.01 -23.84
C VAL A 400 22.99 -16.50 -25.28
N VAL A 401 22.63 -15.62 -26.22
CA VAL A 401 22.57 -15.95 -27.65
C VAL A 401 23.96 -16.15 -28.23
N ASP A 402 24.93 -15.32 -27.84
CA ASP A 402 26.30 -15.38 -28.34
C ASP A 402 26.92 -16.78 -28.10
N ASP A 403 26.76 -17.31 -26.88
CA ASP A 403 27.21 -18.67 -26.54
C ASP A 403 26.59 -19.75 -27.46
N GLY A 404 25.31 -19.59 -27.79
CA GLY A 404 24.59 -20.47 -28.71
C GLY A 404 25.12 -20.39 -30.14
N ILE A 405 25.41 -19.17 -30.63
CA ILE A 405 25.99 -18.93 -31.96
C ILE A 405 27.38 -19.57 -32.05
N VAL A 406 28.27 -19.28 -31.10
CA VAL A 406 29.65 -19.78 -31.10
C VAL A 406 29.68 -21.31 -31.09
N MET A 407 28.82 -21.96 -30.30
CA MET A 407 28.75 -23.42 -30.24
C MET A 407 28.24 -24.03 -31.55
N VAL A 408 27.21 -23.44 -32.16
CA VAL A 408 26.63 -23.92 -33.42
C VAL A 408 27.59 -23.69 -34.59
N GLU A 409 28.25 -22.54 -34.65
CA GLU A 409 29.25 -22.22 -35.68
C GLU A 409 30.46 -23.16 -35.58
N ASN A 410 31.00 -23.35 -34.37
CA ASN A 410 32.12 -24.26 -34.15
C ASN A 410 31.78 -25.71 -34.53
N ALA A 411 30.56 -26.15 -34.20
CA ALA A 411 30.07 -27.47 -34.61
C ALA A 411 29.96 -27.59 -36.14
N TYR A 412 29.41 -26.56 -36.80
CA TYR A 412 29.28 -26.53 -38.26
C TYR A 412 30.64 -26.55 -38.95
N ARG A 413 31.58 -25.71 -38.49
CA ARG A 413 32.96 -25.65 -38.99
C ARG A 413 33.67 -26.99 -38.84
N THR A 414 33.58 -27.61 -37.66
CA THR A 414 34.23 -28.92 -37.40
C THR A 414 33.67 -30.03 -38.30
N ILE A 415 32.36 -30.00 -38.59
CA ILE A 415 31.74 -30.96 -39.52
C ILE A 415 32.21 -30.72 -40.95
N SER A 416 32.29 -29.45 -41.39
CA SER A 416 32.77 -29.07 -42.72
C SER A 416 34.22 -29.51 -42.95
N GLU A 417 35.12 -29.19 -42.02
CA GLU A 417 36.54 -29.58 -42.10
C GLU A 417 36.70 -31.11 -42.17
N LYS A 418 35.91 -31.87 -41.39
CA LYS A 418 35.92 -33.34 -41.45
C LYS A 418 35.33 -33.90 -42.75
N GLN A 419 34.34 -33.25 -43.36
CA GLN A 419 33.83 -33.66 -44.66
C GLN A 419 34.89 -33.49 -45.75
N GLU A 420 35.59 -32.36 -45.76
CA GLU A 420 36.71 -32.11 -46.69
C GLU A 420 37.87 -33.11 -46.49
N GLU A 421 38.21 -33.45 -45.24
CA GLU A 421 39.20 -34.50 -44.95
C GLU A 421 38.76 -35.90 -45.43
N MET A 422 37.46 -36.22 -45.35
CA MET A 422 36.95 -37.51 -45.86
C MET A 422 36.92 -37.56 -47.38
N GLU A 423 36.52 -36.46 -48.04
CA GLU A 423 36.49 -36.36 -49.51
C GLU A 423 37.90 -36.39 -50.12
N SER A 424 38.87 -35.73 -49.49
CA SER A 424 40.27 -35.78 -49.92
C SER A 424 40.91 -37.17 -49.74
N ASN A 425 40.56 -37.90 -48.67
CA ASN A 425 41.01 -39.28 -48.47
C ASN A 425 40.35 -40.28 -49.43
N GLN A 426 39.09 -40.06 -49.81
CA GLN A 426 38.43 -40.87 -50.85
C GLN A 426 39.06 -40.64 -52.23
N ASN A 427 39.30 -39.39 -52.62
CA ASN A 427 39.96 -39.09 -53.90
C ASN A 427 41.40 -39.63 -54.00
N ASN A 428 42.14 -39.69 -52.90
CA ASN A 428 43.48 -40.33 -52.87
C ASN A 428 43.44 -41.86 -52.90
N SER A 429 42.29 -42.49 -52.61
CA SER A 429 42.12 -43.95 -52.67
C SER A 429 41.68 -44.46 -54.05
N GLU A 430 41.10 -43.61 -54.91
CA GLU A 430 40.75 -43.95 -56.30
C GLU A 430 41.90 -43.72 -57.30
N ILE A 431 42.98 -43.05 -56.88
CA ILE A 431 44.19 -42.78 -57.71
C ILE A 431 45.30 -43.83 -57.50
N LYS A 432 45.08 -44.83 -56.64
CA LYS A 432 45.94 -46.02 -56.51
C LYS A 432 45.24 -47.25 -57.04
#